data_AF-A0A0M3R9R7-F1
#
_entry.id   AF-A0A0M3R9R7-F1
#
_cell.length_a   1.000
_cell.length_b   1.000
_cell.length_c   1.000
_cell.angle_alpha   90.00
_cell.angle_beta   90.00
_cell.angle_gamma   90.00
#
_symmetry.space_group_name_H-M   'P 1'
#
loop_
_entity.id
_entity.type
_entity.pdbx_description
1 polymer ?
#
loop_
_entity_poly.entity_id
_entity_poly.type
_entity_poly.pdbx_seq_one_letter_code
_entity_poly.pdbx_strand_id
1 'polypeptide(L)' 'MKILGIFILILFLCLSLIAGIDLLMGFDPSHILYHLFNPFWVIETGELVMLLFFLLLTVGQQIYFMIKNKANKQKGSS' A
#
# COMPACT_ATOMS: atom_id res chain seq x y z
N MET A 1 11.94 23.77 -10.29
CA MET A 1 12.87 22.74 -10.81
C MET A 1 13.29 21.71 -9.75
N LYS A 2 13.68 22.10 -8.52
CA LYS A 2 14.12 21.15 -7.46
C LYS A 2 13.06 20.13 -7.04
N ILE A 3 11.83 20.59 -6.77
CA ILE A 3 10.72 19.74 -6.31
C ILE A 3 10.32 18.73 -7.39
N LEU A 4 10.21 19.16 -8.65
CA LEU A 4 9.91 18.28 -9.79
C LEU A 4 10.95 17.17 -9.94
N GLY A 5 12.25 17.48 -9.81
CA GLY A 5 13.31 16.47 -9.86
C GLY A 5 13.20 15.43 -8.75
N ILE A 6 12.81 15.85 -7.54
CA ILE A 6 12.58 14.95 -6.41
C ILE A 6 11.37 14.04 -6.70
N PHE A 7 10.27 14.57 -7.23
CA PHE A 7 9.11 13.76 -7.61
C PHE A 7 9.45 12.72 -8.69
N ILE A 8 10.22 13.10 -9.71
CA ILE A 8 10.67 12.18 -10.76
C ILE A 8 11.57 11.08 -10.17
N LEU A 9 12.48 11.44 -9.26
CA LEU A 9 13.36 10.49 -8.59
C LEU A 9 12.56 9.50 -7.73
N ILE A 10 11.60 9.98 -6.95
CA ILE A 10 10.71 9.14 -6.13
C ILE A 10 9.89 8.21 -7.03
N LEU A 11 9.32 8.74 -8.12
CA LEU A 11 8.57 7.94 -9.08
C LEU A 11 9.44 6.82 -9.68
N PHE A 12 10.68 7.13 -10.07
CA PHE A 12 11.61 6.15 -10.60
C PHE A 12 11.99 5.08 -9.55
N LEU A 13 12.23 5.49 -8.30
CA LEU A 13 12.49 4.55 -7.19
C LEU A 13 11.30 3.62 -6.96
N CYS A 14 10.08 4.15 -6.97
CA CYS A 14 8.87 3.35 -6.80
C CYS A 14 8.69 2.35 -7.94
N LEU A 15 8.84 2.77 -9.20
CA LEU A 15 8.75 1.87 -10.36
C LEU A 15 9.81 0.76 -10.32
N SER A 16 11.06 1.12 -9.98
CA SER A 16 12.15 0.16 -9.83
C SER A 16 11.89 -0.85 -8.72
N LEU A 17 11.34 -0.40 -7.58
CA LEU A 17 10.99 -1.25 -6.46
C LEU A 17 9.87 -2.24 -6.82
N ILE A 18 8.82 -1.78 -7.49
CA ILE A 18 7.70 -2.64 -7.94
C ILE A 18 8.22 -3.70 -8.92
N ALA A 19 8.93 -3.28 -9.97
CA ALA A 19 9.49 -4.21 -10.95
C ALA A 19 10.50 -5.20 -10.32
N GLY A 20 11.26 -4.76 -9.32
CA GLY A 20 12.16 -5.62 -8.56
C GLY A 20 11.44 -6.68 -7.72
N ILE A 21 10.32 -6.32 -7.10
CA ILE A 21 9.46 -7.27 -6.37
C ILE A 21 8.86 -8.29 -7.35
N ASP A 22 8.35 -7.84 -8.50
CA ASP A 22 7.76 -8.75 -9.48
C ASP A 22 8.79 -9.74 -10.03
N LEU A 23 10.03 -9.28 -10.26
CA LEU A 23 11.13 -10.14 -10.69
C LEU A 23 11.51 -11.16 -9.60
N LEU A 24 11.51 -10.76 -8.32
CA LEU A 24 11.76 -11.66 -7.18
C LEU A 24 10.65 -12.71 -7.01
N MET A 25 9.43 -12.39 -7.40
CA MET A 25 8.31 -13.33 -7.43
C MET A 25 8.36 -14.29 -8.63
N GLY A 26 9.29 -14.07 -9.57
CA GLY A 26 9.50 -14.93 -10.73
C GLY A 26 8.58 -14.63 -11.92
N PHE A 27 7.98 -13.43 -11.99
CA PHE A 27 7.15 -13.03 -13.11
C PHE A 27 7.95 -12.81 -14.39
N ASP A 28 7.35 -13.14 -15.54
CA ASP A 28 7.93 -12.88 -16.84
C ASP A 28 8.07 -11.37 -17.10
N PRO A 29 9.12 -10.91 -17.80
CA PRO A 29 9.32 -9.48 -18.08
C PRO A 29 8.16 -8.81 -18.81
N SER A 30 7.45 -9.56 -19.65
CA SER A 30 6.23 -9.08 -20.31
C SER A 30 5.11 -8.83 -19.30
N HIS A 31 4.94 -9.72 -18.33
CA HIS A 31 3.95 -9.61 -17.26
C HIS A 31 4.23 -8.42 -16.35
N ILE A 32 5.51 -8.20 -16.00
CA ILE A 32 5.96 -7.04 -15.20
C ILE A 32 5.55 -5.72 -15.87
N LEU A 33 5.74 -5.60 -17.20
CA LEU A 33 5.35 -4.38 -17.92
C LEU A 33 3.84 -4.17 -17.90
N TYR A 34 3.03 -5.22 -18.10
CA TYR A 34 1.58 -5.11 -18.02
C TYR A 34 1.10 -4.73 -16.60
N HIS A 35 1.71 -5.30 -15.57
CA HIS A 35 1.44 -4.96 -14.19
C HIS A 35 1.78 -3.50 -13.85
N LEU A 36 2.90 -2.99 -14.37
CA LEU A 36 3.34 -1.61 -14.18
C LEU A 36 2.38 -0.57 -14.82
N PHE A 37 1.81 -0.88 -15.99
CA PHE A 37 0.88 0.01 -16.69
C PHE A 37 -0.58 -0.16 -16.25
N ASN A 38 -0.97 -1.33 -15.77
CA ASN A 38 -2.34 -1.62 -15.36
C ASN A 38 -2.42 -2.52 -14.11
N PRO A 39 -2.12 -1.96 -12.93
CA PRO A 39 -2.03 -2.73 -11.69
C PRO A 39 -3.38 -3.25 -11.19
N PHE A 40 -4.51 -2.69 -11.62
CA PHE A 40 -5.83 -3.08 -11.10
C PHE A 40 -6.52 -4.19 -11.89
N TRP A 41 -6.09 -4.44 -13.13
CA TRP A 41 -6.67 -5.51 -13.97
C TRP A 41 -5.93 -6.83 -13.85
N VAL A 42 -4.64 -6.79 -13.50
CA VAL A 42 -3.78 -7.97 -13.39
C VAL A 42 -3.33 -8.08 -11.93
N ILE A 43 -4.28 -7.98 -11.01
CA ILE A 43 -3.96 -8.11 -9.59
C ILE A 43 -3.91 -9.60 -9.25
N GLU A 44 -2.80 -10.01 -8.66
CA GLU A 44 -2.60 -11.40 -8.26
C GLU A 44 -3.27 -11.69 -6.91
N THR A 45 -3.53 -12.97 -6.65
CA THR A 45 -4.23 -13.38 -5.42
C THR A 45 -3.46 -12.94 -4.17
N GLY A 46 -2.12 -12.99 -4.21
CA GLY A 46 -1.26 -12.52 -3.11
C GLY A 46 -1.35 -11.01 -2.88
N GLU A 47 -1.48 -10.23 -3.95
CA GLU A 47 -1.60 -8.77 -3.89
C GLU A 47 -2.96 -8.34 -3.32
N LEU A 48 -4.03 -9.05 -3.68
CA LEU A 48 -5.35 -8.87 -3.05
C LEU A 48 -5.29 -9.08 -1.54
N VAL A 49 -4.65 -10.16 -1.11
CA VAL A 49 -4.50 -10.46 0.33
C VAL A 49 -3.70 -9.36 1.03
N MET A 50 -2.61 -8.90 0.41
CA MET A 50 -1.80 -7.79 0.94
C MET A 50 -2.62 -6.51 1.06
N LEU A 51 -3.35 -6.12 0.01
CA LEU A 51 -4.18 -4.91 -0.01
C LEU A 51 -5.30 -4.98 1.02
N LEU A 52 -5.98 -6.13 1.11
CA LEU A 52 -7.01 -6.37 2.11
C LEU A 52 -6.44 -6.25 3.52
N PHE A 53 -5.25 -6.81 3.78
CA PHE A 53 -4.57 -6.72 5.06
C PHE A 53 -4.20 -5.27 5.41
N PHE A 54 -3.65 -4.51 4.46
CA PHE A 54 -3.36 -3.08 4.66
C PHE A 54 -4.63 -2.26 4.94
N LEU A 55 -5.72 -2.56 4.24
CA LEU A 55 -7.02 -1.90 4.47
C LEU A 55 -7.55 -2.23 5.86
N LEU A 56 -7.50 -3.51 6.27
CA LEU A 56 -7.90 -3.93 7.60
C LEU A 56 -7.02 -3.32 8.70
N LEU A 57 -5.71 -3.20 8.50
CA LEU A 57 -4.82 -2.56 9.46
C LEU A 57 -5.15 -1.08 9.61
N THR A 58 -5.28 -0.36 8.50
CA THR A 58 -5.55 1.08 8.52
C THR A 58 -6.92 1.39 9.12
N VAL A 59 -7.98 0.72 8.66
CA VAL A 59 -9.34 0.91 9.18
C VAL A 59 -9.46 0.37 10.61
N GLY A 60 -8.91 -0.81 10.88
CA GLY A 60 -8.92 -1.44 12.20
C GLY A 60 -8.22 -0.59 13.26
N GLN A 61 -7.09 0.03 12.93
CA GLN A 61 -6.40 0.96 13.84
C GLN A 61 -7.28 2.18 14.16
N GLN A 62 -7.96 2.77 13.15
CA GLN A 62 -8.85 3.91 13.35
C GLN A 62 -10.04 3.53 14.25
N ILE A 63 -10.66 2.38 14.00
CA ILE A 63 -11.77 1.87 14.81
C ILE A 63 -11.31 1.62 16.25
N TYR A 64 -10.18 0.95 16.44
CA TYR A 64 -9.60 0.68 17.76
C TYR A 64 -9.35 1.99 18.53
N PHE A 65 -8.75 2.98 17.87
CA PHE A 65 -8.47 4.28 18.48
C PHE A 65 -9.78 4.99 18.86
N MET A 66 -10.80 4.95 18.00
CA MET A 66 -12.12 5.52 18.26
C MET A 66 -12.80 4.88 19.47
N ILE A 67 -12.76 3.54 19.59
CA ILE A 67 -13.34 2.80 20.73
C ILE A 67 -12.59 3.14 22.02
N LYS A 68 -11.25 3.11 21.99
CA LYS A 68 -10.41 3.45 23.14
C LYS A 68 -10.67 4.87 23.64
N ASN A 69 -10.83 5.83 22.71
CA ASN A 69 -11.07 7.23 23.06
C ASN A 69 -12.47 7.44 23.68
N LYS A 70 -13.49 6.69 23.23
CA LYS A 70 -14.83 6.69 23.86
C LYS A 70 -14.80 6.09 25.28
N ALA A 71 -14.04 5.01 25.50
CA ALA A 71 -13.90 4.39 26.82
C ALA A 71 -13.18 5.28 27.84
N ASN A 72 -12.14 6.02 27.43
CA ASN A 72 -11.46 6.98 28.30
C ASN A 72 -12.34 8.19 28.66
N LYS A 73 -13.21 8.66 27.75
CA LYS A 73 -14.18 9.72 28.08
C LYS A 73 -15.22 9.30 29.11
N GLN A 74 -15.62 8.02 29.15
CA GLN A 74 -16.54 7.52 30.18
C GLN A 74 -15.87 7.33 31.55
N LYS A 75 -14.58 6.99 31.60
CA LYS A 75 -13.84 6.82 32.87
C LYS A 75 -13.38 8.14 33.52
N GLY A 76 -13.32 9.26 32.79
CA GLY A 76 -12.93 10.57 33.31
C GLY A 76 -14.09 11.43 33.85
N SER A 77 -15.28 10.86 34.01
CA SER A 77 -16.50 11.54 34.50
C SER A 77 -16.99 10.99 35.85
N SER A 78 -16.07 10.58 36.73
CA SER A 78 -16.35 10.25 38.13
C SER A 78 -15.38 10.99 39.04
#